data_AF-A0A5J4W8U1-F1
#
_entry.id   AF-A0A5J4W8U1-F1
#
_cell.length_a   1.000
_cell.length_b   1.000
_cell.length_c   1.000
_cell.angle_alpha   90.00
_cell.angle_beta   90.00
_cell.angle_gamma   90.00
#
_symmetry.space_group_name_H-M   'P 1'
#
loop_
_entity.id
_entity.type
_entity.pdbx_description
1 polymer ?
#
loop_
_entity_poly.entity_id
_entity_poly.type
_entity_poly.pdbx_seq_one_letter_code
_entity_poly.pdbx_strand_id
1 'polypeptide(L)'
;MNIQLKSYQRNKLLTFCKILLVLAVLSFGIKVESKKSWNPFWSKVKVNDELLVRNHKYELLDNGTYLYDHTSDENAYEYVNILDDTKFPLLQEGYDETSEAFRLITKEEFEGLNVSQHHFYEGLKCRNVISAFGRFYGLLGLSAYIHDKDDIFPSITYLLQSIPADIQIKNEQGYIPFFSRRGCRGDSDQYIVGFDFSNGIVSSECFSNEHLLPYHDDDPQGEMPYPPKPTVCDDGTQISKSMQGYKSAYVTNYSSFEMKQILTRVGPIDGYINYIDEEDILKEQTEDAIFIGWEKLDNIEQWIIVERKSLQYEDGGPVEFYLEERTIPILVEGSTRTEFSGTVFVGSCLHPTIDTPIDECPCPTGTKLEADPRKETTCQQPVDPDPEPEPQVVDCTKPLVDTSIEDCPCPTDIESQQYKDDPRTVEKGICASGSIRVFMSVFAAVVVIPMFALFC
;
A
#
# COMPACT_ATOMS: atom_id res chain seq x y z
N MET A 1 -49.03 -66.15 -29.60
CA MET A 1 -48.44 -64.85 -29.96
C MET A 1 -47.60 -64.21 -28.84
N ASN A 2 -47.02 -64.98 -27.90
CA ASN A 2 -46.31 -64.44 -26.73
C ASN A 2 -44.81 -64.84 -26.63
N ILE A 3 -44.32 -65.66 -27.55
CA ILE A 3 -42.92 -66.16 -27.55
C ILE A 3 -42.02 -65.30 -28.46
N GLN A 4 -42.57 -64.69 -29.52
CA GLN A 4 -41.83 -63.83 -30.45
C GLN A 4 -41.40 -62.48 -29.82
N LEU A 5 -42.21 -61.91 -28.92
CA LEU A 5 -41.89 -60.64 -28.23
C LEU A 5 -40.72 -60.76 -27.23
N LYS A 6 -40.55 -61.91 -26.57
CA LYS A 6 -39.44 -62.13 -25.62
C LYS A 6 -38.08 -62.27 -26.33
N SER A 7 -38.05 -62.82 -27.55
CA SER A 7 -36.83 -62.94 -28.34
C SER A 7 -36.33 -61.57 -28.83
N TYR A 8 -37.26 -60.72 -29.30
CA TYR A 8 -36.94 -59.40 -29.81
C TYR A 8 -36.38 -58.43 -28.75
N GLN A 9 -36.95 -58.46 -27.53
CA GLN A 9 -36.48 -57.66 -26.39
C GLN A 9 -35.08 -58.07 -25.93
N ARG A 10 -34.75 -59.38 -25.96
CA ARG A 10 -33.44 -59.90 -25.53
C ARG A 10 -32.30 -59.47 -26.47
N ASN A 11 -32.58 -59.38 -27.77
CA ASN A 11 -31.59 -58.95 -28.76
C ASN A 11 -31.30 -57.43 -28.68
N LYS A 12 -32.28 -56.60 -28.33
CA LYS A 12 -32.04 -55.16 -28.09
C LYS A 12 -31.19 -54.93 -26.85
N LEU A 13 -31.43 -55.67 -25.77
CA LEU A 13 -30.64 -55.55 -24.52
C LEU A 13 -29.18 -55.95 -24.73
N LEU A 14 -28.92 -57.04 -25.47
CA LEU A 14 -27.56 -57.48 -25.81
C LEU A 14 -26.82 -56.50 -26.71
N THR A 15 -27.53 -55.83 -27.62
CA THR A 15 -26.93 -54.82 -28.51
C THR A 15 -26.58 -53.56 -27.72
N PHE A 16 -27.45 -53.14 -26.78
CA PHE A 16 -27.20 -51.98 -25.92
C PHE A 16 -26.01 -52.20 -24.97
N CYS A 17 -25.88 -53.39 -24.37
CA CYS A 17 -24.72 -53.72 -23.53
C CYS A 17 -23.40 -53.73 -24.32
N LYS A 18 -23.40 -54.18 -25.58
CA LYS A 18 -22.19 -54.15 -26.42
C LYS A 18 -21.78 -52.73 -26.78
N ILE A 19 -22.73 -51.84 -27.02
CA ILE A 19 -22.44 -50.41 -27.30
C ILE A 19 -21.88 -49.72 -26.05
N LEU A 20 -22.45 -49.98 -24.88
CA LEU A 20 -21.93 -49.46 -23.60
C LEU A 20 -20.52 -49.97 -23.30
N LEU A 21 -20.21 -51.23 -23.61
CA LEU A 21 -18.89 -51.80 -23.37
C LEU A 21 -17.84 -51.22 -24.33
N VAL A 22 -18.21 -50.93 -25.58
CA VAL A 22 -17.32 -50.25 -26.55
C VAL A 22 -17.08 -48.79 -26.13
N LEU A 23 -18.10 -48.07 -25.64
CA LEU A 23 -17.93 -46.71 -25.14
C LEU A 23 -17.11 -46.65 -23.84
N ALA A 24 -17.24 -47.65 -22.96
CA ALA A 24 -16.38 -47.79 -21.78
C ALA A 24 -14.92 -48.04 -22.19
N VAL A 25 -14.65 -48.95 -23.13
CA VAL A 25 -13.28 -49.22 -23.58
C VAL A 25 -12.66 -48.02 -24.32
N LEU A 26 -13.45 -47.25 -25.07
CA LEU A 26 -12.98 -46.03 -25.73
C LEU A 26 -12.71 -44.88 -24.73
N SER A 27 -13.42 -44.81 -23.61
CA SER A 27 -13.18 -43.79 -22.57
C SER A 27 -11.94 -44.07 -21.71
N PHE A 28 -11.52 -45.33 -21.57
CA PHE A 28 -10.26 -45.67 -20.90
C PHE A 28 -9.01 -45.58 -21.80
N GLY A 29 -9.18 -45.40 -23.12
CA GLY A 29 -8.07 -45.37 -24.09
C GLY A 29 -7.53 -43.99 -24.46
N ILE A 30 -8.24 -42.90 -24.13
CA ILE A 30 -7.77 -41.55 -24.42
C ILE A 30 -7.01 -41.05 -23.19
N LYS A 31 -5.71 -41.36 -23.16
CA LYS A 31 -4.76 -40.63 -22.32
C LYS A 31 -4.70 -39.22 -22.89
N VAL A 32 -5.60 -38.35 -22.42
CA VAL A 32 -5.48 -36.92 -22.65
C VAL A 32 -4.25 -36.52 -21.84
N GLU A 33 -3.08 -36.56 -22.46
CA GLU A 33 -1.97 -35.73 -22.03
C GLU A 33 -2.47 -34.30 -22.15
N SER A 34 -3.10 -33.80 -21.08
CA SER A 34 -3.19 -32.37 -20.89
C SER A 34 -1.75 -31.93 -20.74
N LYS A 35 -1.13 -31.53 -21.84
CA LYS A 35 -0.05 -30.55 -21.79
C LYS A 35 -0.71 -29.32 -21.19
N LYS A 36 -0.82 -29.28 -19.86
CA LYS A 36 -0.86 -28.02 -19.12
C LYS A 36 0.36 -27.30 -19.67
N SER A 37 0.14 -26.33 -20.56
CA SER A 37 1.18 -25.42 -20.98
C SER A 37 1.58 -24.68 -19.73
N TRP A 38 2.54 -25.24 -19.00
CA TRP A 38 3.28 -24.51 -18.00
C TRP A 38 3.80 -23.28 -18.70
N ASN A 39 3.23 -22.14 -18.34
CA ASN A 39 3.58 -20.87 -18.93
C ASN A 39 5.07 -20.66 -18.61
N PRO A 40 5.99 -20.65 -19.59
CA PRO A 40 7.43 -20.61 -19.35
C PRO A 40 7.91 -19.31 -18.69
N PHE A 41 7.00 -18.38 -18.40
CA PHE A 41 7.25 -17.07 -17.79
C PHE A 41 7.65 -17.12 -16.30
N TRP A 42 7.69 -18.29 -15.67
CA TRP A 42 8.04 -18.46 -14.25
C TRP A 42 9.31 -19.29 -14.04
N SER A 43 10.28 -19.22 -14.96
CA SER A 43 11.60 -19.83 -14.76
C SER A 43 12.34 -19.16 -13.60
N LYS A 44 13.00 -19.95 -12.74
CA LYS A 44 13.89 -19.44 -11.69
C LYS A 44 14.89 -18.45 -12.31
N VAL A 45 14.90 -17.21 -11.85
CA VAL A 45 15.97 -16.27 -12.17
C VAL A 45 17.09 -16.49 -11.16
N LYS A 46 17.92 -17.50 -11.41
CA LYS A 46 19.20 -17.68 -10.72
C LYS A 46 20.30 -17.17 -11.65
N VAL A 47 20.76 -15.96 -11.39
CA VAL A 47 21.96 -15.41 -12.03
C VAL A 47 23.05 -15.44 -10.96
N ASN A 48 24.03 -16.34 -11.10
CA ASN A 48 25.31 -16.33 -10.37
C ASN A 48 25.24 -16.13 -8.83
N ASP A 49 24.89 -17.16 -8.05
CA ASP A 49 24.95 -17.18 -6.56
C ASP A 49 24.17 -16.07 -5.81
N GLU A 50 23.52 -15.13 -6.52
CA GLU A 50 22.71 -14.07 -5.92
C GLU A 50 21.31 -14.58 -5.56
N LEU A 51 20.78 -14.04 -4.46
CA LEU A 51 19.40 -14.30 -4.03
C LEU A 51 18.53 -13.09 -4.38
N LEU A 52 17.91 -13.16 -5.55
CA LEU A 52 17.20 -12.03 -6.17
C LEU A 52 15.69 -12.13 -6.01
N VAL A 53 15.11 -11.29 -5.17
CA VAL A 53 13.65 -11.09 -5.17
C VAL A 53 13.28 -10.07 -6.23
N ARG A 54 12.05 -10.12 -6.76
CA ARG A 54 11.65 -9.21 -7.84
C ARG A 54 10.44 -8.37 -7.50
N ASN A 55 10.49 -7.09 -7.78
CA ASN A 55 9.42 -6.11 -7.62
C ASN A 55 9.01 -5.56 -9.00
N HIS A 56 7.77 -5.10 -9.15
CA HIS A 56 7.36 -4.50 -10.42
C HIS A 56 8.04 -3.14 -10.61
N LYS A 57 8.49 -2.88 -11.85
CA LYS A 57 8.87 -1.56 -12.32
C LYS A 57 7.66 -0.83 -12.88
N TYR A 58 7.68 0.48 -12.71
CA TYR A 58 6.77 1.37 -13.42
C TYR A 58 7.47 2.69 -13.76
N GLU A 59 6.99 3.35 -14.81
CA GLU A 59 7.42 4.68 -15.24
C GLU A 59 6.26 5.67 -15.09
N LEU A 60 6.51 6.86 -14.56
CA LEU A 60 5.55 7.96 -14.58
C LEU A 60 5.73 8.75 -15.87
N LEU A 61 4.74 8.67 -16.77
CA LEU A 61 4.75 9.41 -18.03
C LEU A 61 4.39 10.89 -17.81
N ASP A 62 4.75 11.76 -18.76
CA ASP A 62 4.49 13.22 -18.70
C ASP A 62 3.00 13.58 -18.51
N ASN A 63 2.09 12.69 -18.89
CA ASN A 63 0.65 12.88 -18.74
C ASN A 63 0.11 12.43 -17.36
N GLY A 64 0.97 12.01 -16.44
CA GLY A 64 0.61 11.52 -15.11
C GLY A 64 0.17 10.05 -15.06
N THR A 65 0.24 9.32 -16.17
CA THR A 65 -0.08 7.87 -16.22
C THR A 65 1.11 7.05 -15.73
N TYR A 66 0.85 6.05 -14.90
CA TYR A 66 1.85 5.05 -14.51
C TYR A 66 1.85 3.90 -15.50
N LEU A 67 3.02 3.56 -16.05
CA LEU A 67 3.19 2.53 -17.06
C LEU A 67 4.00 1.35 -16.52
N TYR A 68 3.39 0.16 -16.54
CA TYR A 68 4.06 -1.12 -16.32
C TYR A 68 4.42 -1.75 -17.67
N ASP A 69 5.71 -1.86 -17.98
CA ASP A 69 6.17 -2.44 -19.26
C ASP A 69 6.40 -3.95 -19.13
N HIS A 70 5.41 -4.74 -19.53
CA HIS A 70 5.43 -6.20 -19.52
C HIS A 70 5.87 -6.80 -20.87
N THR A 71 6.61 -6.06 -21.70
CA THR A 71 7.14 -6.58 -22.98
C THR A 71 8.29 -7.57 -22.81
N SER A 72 8.98 -7.53 -21.67
CA SER A 72 10.00 -8.50 -21.26
C SER A 72 10.05 -8.56 -19.73
N ASP A 73 10.72 -9.58 -19.20
CA ASP A 73 10.90 -9.73 -17.76
C ASP A 73 11.81 -8.64 -17.18
N GLU A 74 12.88 -8.25 -17.90
CA GLU A 74 13.78 -7.18 -17.47
C GLU A 74 13.11 -5.79 -17.44
N ASN A 75 12.11 -5.58 -18.31
CA ASN A 75 11.31 -4.36 -18.32
C ASN A 75 10.26 -4.36 -17.21
N ALA A 76 9.64 -5.52 -16.96
CA ALA A 76 8.54 -5.66 -16.01
C ALA A 76 9.02 -5.59 -14.57
N TYR A 77 10.23 -6.08 -14.30
CA TYR A 77 10.70 -6.31 -12.95
C TYR A 77 12.07 -5.68 -12.68
N GLU A 78 12.22 -5.21 -11.44
CA GLU A 78 13.50 -4.93 -10.80
C GLU A 78 13.88 -6.15 -9.95
N TYR A 79 15.17 -6.44 -9.90
CA TYR A 79 15.72 -7.56 -9.15
C TYR A 79 16.58 -7.01 -8.02
N VAL A 80 16.22 -7.41 -6.79
CA VAL A 80 16.83 -6.93 -5.55
C VAL A 80 17.61 -8.07 -4.92
N ASN A 81 18.93 -7.92 -4.80
CA ASN A 81 19.77 -8.87 -4.11
C ASN A 81 19.63 -8.69 -2.60
N ILE A 82 18.98 -9.66 -1.95
CA ILE A 82 18.74 -9.60 -0.50
C ILE A 82 19.94 -10.08 0.33
N LEU A 83 21.03 -10.55 -0.30
CA LEU A 83 22.29 -10.88 0.38
C LEU A 83 23.26 -9.69 0.42
N ASP A 84 22.86 -8.52 -0.08
CA ASP A 84 23.62 -7.30 0.13
C ASP A 84 23.46 -6.85 1.59
N ASP A 85 24.37 -7.30 2.46
CA ASP A 85 24.35 -7.01 3.90
C ASP A 85 24.39 -5.51 4.23
N THR A 86 24.77 -4.64 3.27
CA THR A 86 24.72 -3.19 3.47
C THR A 86 23.29 -2.64 3.35
N LYS A 87 22.42 -3.33 2.60
CA LYS A 87 21.02 -2.95 2.39
C LYS A 87 20.07 -3.79 3.26
N PHE A 88 20.39 -5.07 3.40
CA PHE A 88 19.57 -6.09 4.06
C PHE A 88 20.39 -6.84 5.12
N PRO A 89 20.85 -6.18 6.20
CA PRO A 89 21.49 -6.87 7.30
C PRO A 89 20.49 -7.80 8.00
N LEU A 90 21.02 -8.67 8.87
CA LEU A 90 20.19 -9.54 9.70
C LEU A 90 19.25 -8.72 10.59
N LEU A 91 17.97 -9.08 10.63
CA LEU A 91 16.95 -8.47 11.49
C LEU A 91 17.21 -8.73 12.97
N GLN A 92 17.91 -9.82 13.30
CA GLN A 92 18.32 -10.16 14.66
C GLN A 92 19.82 -10.51 14.66
N GLU A 93 20.59 -9.76 15.43
CA GLU A 93 22.05 -9.96 15.52
C GLU A 93 22.37 -11.37 16.03
N GLY A 94 23.25 -12.07 15.31
CA GLY A 94 23.68 -13.42 15.66
C GLY A 94 22.75 -14.54 15.23
N TYR A 95 21.65 -14.23 14.54
CA TYR A 95 20.73 -15.23 13.99
C TYR A 95 20.68 -15.15 12.46
N ASP A 96 21.18 -16.20 11.81
CA ASP A 96 21.18 -16.36 10.35
C ASP A 96 20.47 -17.66 9.92
N GLU A 97 20.48 -17.96 8.63
CA GLU A 97 19.87 -19.15 8.03
C GLU A 97 20.43 -20.50 8.51
N THR A 98 21.58 -20.51 9.21
CA THR A 98 22.21 -21.71 9.77
C THR A 98 21.82 -21.99 11.22
N SER A 99 21.12 -21.05 11.86
CA SER A 99 20.63 -21.17 13.24
C SER A 99 19.69 -22.37 13.39
N GLU A 100 19.78 -23.08 14.52
CA GLU A 100 18.88 -24.22 14.81
C GLU A 100 17.42 -23.79 15.00
N ALA A 101 17.20 -22.54 15.39
CA ALA A 101 15.89 -21.90 15.45
C ALA A 101 16.03 -20.41 15.16
N PHE A 102 14.98 -19.84 14.59
CA PHE A 102 14.84 -18.42 14.33
C PHE A 102 13.36 -18.05 14.39
N ARG A 103 13.06 -16.90 14.97
CA ARG A 103 11.68 -16.45 15.11
C ARG A 103 11.60 -14.93 15.10
N LEU A 104 10.76 -14.39 14.23
CA LEU A 104 10.59 -12.94 14.08
C LEU A 104 9.86 -12.29 15.27
N ILE A 105 8.88 -12.99 15.83
CA ILE A 105 8.00 -12.53 16.93
C ILE A 105 7.80 -13.70 17.88
N THR A 106 7.96 -13.51 19.19
CA THR A 106 7.65 -14.56 20.17
C THR A 106 6.18 -14.94 20.16
N LYS A 107 5.81 -16.08 20.74
CA LYS A 107 4.41 -16.53 20.75
C LYS A 107 3.54 -15.56 21.53
N GLU A 108 4.03 -15.16 22.69
CA GLU A 108 3.35 -14.26 23.62
C GLU A 108 3.17 -12.87 23.01
N GLU A 109 4.17 -12.36 22.27
CA GLU A 109 4.03 -11.12 21.52
C GLU A 109 2.99 -11.27 20.40
N PHE A 110 3.06 -12.34 19.60
CA PHE A 110 2.13 -12.59 18.50
C PHE A 110 0.68 -12.63 19.00
N GLU A 111 0.39 -13.35 20.08
CA GLU A 111 -0.94 -13.43 20.69
C GLU A 111 -1.46 -12.08 21.19
N GLY A 112 -0.58 -11.10 21.43
CA GLY A 112 -0.94 -9.75 21.89
C GLY A 112 -1.13 -8.73 20.77
N LEU A 113 -0.74 -9.03 19.52
CA LEU A 113 -0.80 -8.06 18.42
C LEU A 113 -2.24 -7.81 17.95
N ASN A 114 -2.53 -6.57 17.58
CA ASN A 114 -3.77 -6.20 16.93
C ASN A 114 -4.02 -7.03 15.66
N VAL A 115 -3.00 -7.32 14.85
CA VAL A 115 -3.19 -8.11 13.62
C VAL A 115 -3.64 -9.57 13.87
N SER A 116 -3.33 -10.13 15.04
CA SER A 116 -3.66 -11.52 15.39
C SER A 116 -5.01 -11.67 16.11
N GLN A 117 -5.53 -10.58 16.68
CA GLN A 117 -6.80 -10.61 17.39
C GLN A 117 -7.97 -11.03 16.49
N HIS A 118 -9.03 -11.48 17.14
CA HIS A 118 -10.30 -11.74 16.50
C HIS A 118 -10.96 -10.43 16.08
N HIS A 119 -11.18 -10.27 14.78
CA HIS A 119 -11.85 -9.09 14.24
C HIS A 119 -13.18 -9.47 13.64
N PHE A 120 -14.22 -8.90 14.22
CA PHE A 120 -15.58 -9.02 13.72
C PHE A 120 -15.80 -8.02 12.61
N TYR A 121 -16.18 -8.53 11.44
CA TYR A 121 -16.57 -7.67 10.34
C TYR A 121 -18.04 -7.86 10.05
N GLU A 122 -18.84 -6.95 10.58
CA GLU A 122 -20.26 -6.87 10.24
C GLU A 122 -20.42 -6.44 8.79
N GLY A 123 -20.51 -7.43 7.90
CA GLY A 123 -20.84 -7.20 6.51
C GLY A 123 -19.76 -6.42 5.78
N LEU A 124 -18.56 -7.01 5.63
CA LEU A 124 -17.64 -6.55 4.59
C LEU A 124 -18.33 -6.66 3.23
N LYS A 125 -18.90 -5.54 2.81
CA LYS A 125 -19.63 -5.36 1.56
C LYS A 125 -18.70 -5.07 0.38
N CYS A 126 -17.39 -5.14 0.65
CA CYS A 126 -16.34 -4.92 -0.33
C CYS A 126 -15.51 -6.20 -0.53
N ARG A 127 -15.77 -6.93 -1.62
CA ARG A 127 -15.09 -8.20 -1.93
C ARG A 127 -13.56 -8.08 -1.96
N ASN A 128 -13.00 -6.96 -2.40
CA ASN A 128 -11.55 -6.79 -2.41
C ASN A 128 -10.93 -6.58 -1.04
N VAL A 129 -11.66 -5.93 -0.12
CA VAL A 129 -11.23 -5.85 1.27
C VAL A 129 -11.24 -7.25 1.89
N ILE A 130 -12.30 -8.03 1.69
CA ILE A 130 -12.36 -9.45 2.12
C ILE A 130 -11.22 -10.26 1.53
N SER A 131 -10.94 -10.10 0.24
CA SER A 131 -9.86 -10.82 -0.43
C SER A 131 -8.50 -10.44 0.13
N ALA A 132 -8.28 -9.18 0.53
CA ALA A 132 -7.04 -8.75 1.17
C ALA A 132 -6.89 -9.37 2.56
N PHE A 133 -7.98 -9.47 3.34
CA PHE A 133 -7.97 -10.20 4.61
C PHE A 133 -7.54 -11.66 4.45
N GLY A 134 -8.03 -12.31 3.39
CA GLY A 134 -7.66 -13.68 3.06
C GLY A 134 -6.25 -13.88 2.52
N ARG A 135 -5.49 -12.83 2.14
CA ARG A 135 -4.22 -12.98 1.40
C ARG A 135 -3.07 -12.08 1.84
N PHE A 136 -3.32 -10.85 2.24
CA PHE A 136 -2.27 -9.84 2.34
C PHE A 136 -2.27 -9.10 3.68
N TYR A 137 -3.42 -9.06 4.34
CA TYR A 137 -3.63 -8.35 5.60
C TYR A 137 -2.66 -8.76 6.71
N GLY A 138 -2.52 -10.07 6.96
CA GLY A 138 -1.61 -10.55 8.02
C GLY A 138 -0.16 -10.19 7.73
N LEU A 139 0.26 -10.25 6.46
CA LEU A 139 1.61 -9.87 6.05
C LEU A 139 1.86 -8.38 6.34
N LEU A 140 0.90 -7.50 6.04
CA LEU A 140 1.00 -6.06 6.31
C LEU A 140 1.17 -5.77 7.80
N GLY A 141 0.28 -6.29 8.66
CA GLY A 141 0.33 -5.99 10.09
C GLY A 141 1.56 -6.59 10.78
N LEU A 142 1.93 -7.83 10.45
CA LEU A 142 3.14 -8.45 11.01
C LEU A 142 4.40 -7.70 10.58
N SER A 143 4.48 -7.29 9.32
CA SER A 143 5.64 -6.54 8.83
C SER A 143 5.71 -5.13 9.44
N ALA A 144 4.57 -4.48 9.68
CA ALA A 144 4.51 -3.21 10.44
C ALA A 144 5.17 -3.35 11.81
N TYR A 145 4.78 -4.40 12.54
CA TYR A 145 5.31 -4.66 13.88
C TYR A 145 6.80 -5.02 13.83
N ILE A 146 7.23 -5.84 12.87
CA ILE A 146 8.63 -6.26 12.76
C ILE A 146 9.56 -5.10 12.47
N HIS A 147 9.23 -4.27 11.49
CA HIS A 147 10.14 -3.23 11.03
C HIS A 147 10.00 -1.93 11.82
N ASP A 148 8.78 -1.57 12.21
CA ASP A 148 8.47 -0.26 12.78
C ASP A 148 8.04 -0.30 14.24
N LYS A 149 7.87 -1.50 14.82
CA LYS A 149 7.28 -1.72 16.15
C LYS A 149 5.90 -1.08 16.32
N ASP A 150 5.18 -0.95 15.21
CA ASP A 150 3.85 -0.38 15.17
C ASP A 150 2.81 -1.50 15.11
N ASP A 151 2.09 -1.70 16.22
CA ASP A 151 1.06 -2.72 16.35
C ASP A 151 -0.27 -2.20 15.80
N ILE A 152 -0.42 -2.31 14.48
CA ILE A 152 -1.59 -1.82 13.78
C ILE A 152 -2.50 -2.94 13.29
N PHE A 153 -3.74 -2.55 13.09
CA PHE A 153 -4.70 -3.25 12.29
C PHE A 153 -4.77 -2.56 10.90
N PRO A 154 -4.19 -3.11 9.81
CA PRO A 154 -4.08 -2.42 8.52
C PRO A 154 -5.40 -1.96 7.87
N SER A 155 -5.41 -0.73 7.35
CA SER A 155 -6.46 -0.19 6.47
C SER A 155 -6.22 -0.58 5.02
N ILE A 156 -6.92 -1.61 4.56
CA ILE A 156 -6.95 -2.03 3.15
C ILE A 156 -7.65 -0.96 2.30
N THR A 157 -8.68 -0.30 2.80
CA THR A 157 -9.39 0.74 2.04
C THR A 157 -8.49 1.94 1.75
N TYR A 158 -7.60 2.30 2.67
CA TYR A 158 -6.56 3.31 2.39
C TYR A 158 -5.61 2.89 1.26
N LEU A 159 -5.21 1.60 1.21
CA LEU A 159 -4.37 1.08 0.12
C LEU A 159 -5.09 1.15 -1.21
N LEU A 160 -6.36 0.73 -1.27
CA LEU A 160 -7.17 0.82 -2.48
C LEU A 160 -7.28 2.28 -2.95
N GLN A 161 -7.61 3.21 -2.04
CA GLN A 161 -7.70 4.65 -2.35
C GLN A 161 -6.36 5.29 -2.74
N SER A 162 -5.23 4.65 -2.42
CA SER A 162 -3.90 5.15 -2.77
C SER A 162 -3.47 4.83 -4.21
N ILE A 163 -4.20 3.97 -4.92
CA ILE A 163 -3.88 3.60 -6.30
C ILE A 163 -4.09 4.83 -7.23
N PRO A 164 -3.11 5.19 -8.07
CA PRO A 164 -3.25 6.26 -9.06
C PRO A 164 -4.46 6.11 -9.98
N ALA A 165 -5.03 7.22 -10.45
CA ALA A 165 -6.21 7.22 -11.33
C ALA A 165 -5.99 6.40 -12.62
N ASP A 166 -4.84 6.65 -13.27
CA ASP A 166 -4.49 6.06 -14.56
C ASP A 166 -3.24 5.18 -14.45
N ILE A 167 -3.43 3.89 -14.68
CA ILE A 167 -2.37 2.89 -14.74
C ILE A 167 -2.55 2.06 -16.01
N GLN A 168 -1.48 1.90 -16.76
CA GLN A 168 -1.46 1.11 -18.00
C GLN A 168 -0.41 0.01 -17.93
N ILE A 169 -0.69 -1.08 -18.64
CA ILE A 169 0.27 -2.11 -18.96
C ILE A 169 0.59 -1.99 -20.44
N LYS A 170 1.88 -2.02 -20.77
CA LYS A 170 2.36 -2.21 -22.13
C LYS A 170 2.82 -3.65 -22.30
N ASN A 171 2.24 -4.36 -23.24
CA ASN A 171 2.63 -5.73 -23.61
C ASN A 171 2.86 -5.83 -25.12
N GLU A 172 3.06 -7.03 -25.64
CA GLU A 172 3.25 -7.26 -27.08
C GLU A 172 2.09 -6.77 -27.95
N GLN A 173 0.88 -6.64 -27.39
CA GLN A 173 -0.33 -6.19 -28.08
C GLN A 173 -0.55 -4.67 -27.97
N GLY A 174 0.31 -3.94 -27.25
CA GLY A 174 0.24 -2.49 -27.06
C GLY A 174 -0.11 -2.09 -25.63
N TYR A 175 -0.82 -0.96 -25.49
CA TYR A 175 -1.18 -0.38 -24.20
C TYR A 175 -2.62 -0.77 -23.82
N ILE A 176 -2.80 -1.29 -22.61
CA ILE A 176 -4.11 -1.60 -22.04
C ILE A 176 -4.20 -1.06 -20.60
N PRO A 177 -5.39 -0.76 -20.07
CA PRO A 177 -5.54 -0.45 -18.65
C PRO A 177 -5.04 -1.60 -17.78
N PHE A 178 -4.33 -1.29 -16.69
CA PHE A 178 -3.85 -2.30 -15.75
C PHE A 178 -5.00 -3.04 -15.09
N PHE A 179 -5.98 -2.28 -14.60
CA PHE A 179 -7.18 -2.83 -13.99
C PHE A 179 -8.36 -2.72 -14.94
N SER A 180 -9.06 -3.85 -15.14
CA SER A 180 -10.31 -3.84 -15.90
C SER A 180 -11.43 -3.14 -15.13
N ARG A 181 -11.36 -3.16 -13.79
CA ARG A 181 -12.29 -2.54 -12.84
C ARG A 181 -11.57 -2.15 -11.57
N ARG A 182 -12.08 -1.14 -10.86
CA ARG A 182 -11.55 -0.67 -9.57
C ARG A 182 -12.58 -0.75 -8.45
N GLY A 183 -12.11 -0.61 -7.22
CA GLY A 183 -12.97 -0.65 -6.03
C GLY A 183 -13.31 -2.09 -5.65
N CYS A 184 -14.52 -2.34 -5.16
CA CYS A 184 -14.88 -3.60 -4.53
C CYS A 184 -15.02 -4.79 -5.48
N ARG A 185 -15.20 -4.55 -6.78
CA ARG A 185 -15.30 -5.58 -7.83
C ARG A 185 -14.10 -5.61 -8.80
N GLY A 186 -13.03 -4.89 -8.47
CA GLY A 186 -11.81 -4.95 -9.26
C GLY A 186 -10.95 -6.17 -8.94
N ASP A 187 -9.77 -6.23 -9.53
CA ASP A 187 -8.83 -7.34 -9.36
C ASP A 187 -8.17 -7.30 -7.97
N SER A 188 -7.75 -8.47 -7.46
CA SER A 188 -7.10 -8.59 -6.15
C SER A 188 -5.77 -7.85 -6.08
N ASP A 189 -5.07 -7.70 -7.20
CA ASP A 189 -3.77 -7.03 -7.24
C ASP A 189 -3.85 -5.54 -6.87
N GLN A 190 -5.07 -4.96 -6.80
CA GLN A 190 -5.27 -3.58 -6.38
C GLN A 190 -4.69 -3.29 -4.98
N TYR A 191 -4.81 -4.17 -4.00
CA TYR A 191 -4.24 -3.88 -2.67
C TYR A 191 -2.71 -4.01 -2.63
N ILE A 192 -2.13 -4.81 -3.52
CA ILE A 192 -0.66 -4.92 -3.67
C ILE A 192 -0.11 -3.67 -4.36
N VAL A 193 -0.70 -3.30 -5.50
CA VAL A 193 -0.36 -2.06 -6.21
C VAL A 193 -0.64 -0.83 -5.34
N GLY A 194 -1.75 -0.86 -4.59
CA GLY A 194 -2.11 0.17 -3.62
C GLY A 194 -1.06 0.32 -2.53
N PHE A 195 -0.51 -0.78 -2.02
CA PHE A 195 0.63 -0.75 -1.10
C PHE A 195 1.84 -0.07 -1.73
N ASP A 196 2.26 -0.47 -2.93
CA ASP A 196 3.41 0.11 -3.63
C ASP A 196 3.29 1.64 -3.87
N PHE A 197 2.07 2.16 -4.05
CA PHE A 197 1.80 3.60 -4.24
C PHE A 197 1.39 4.38 -2.98
N SER A 198 1.00 3.68 -1.91
CA SER A 198 0.58 4.30 -0.65
C SER A 198 1.73 5.01 0.05
N ASN A 199 2.96 4.55 -0.20
CA ASN A 199 4.17 4.86 0.54
C ASN A 199 3.96 4.63 2.04
N GLY A 200 3.63 3.39 2.40
CA GLY A 200 3.37 2.96 3.77
C GLY A 200 1.91 2.67 4.08
N ILE A 201 1.71 1.91 5.14
CA ILE A 201 0.42 1.42 5.64
C ILE A 201 -0.12 2.31 6.75
N VAL A 202 -1.44 2.37 6.84
CA VAL A 202 -2.18 3.17 7.82
C VAL A 202 -3.06 2.24 8.65
N SER A 203 -3.19 2.50 9.95
CA SER A 203 -4.11 1.76 10.82
C SER A 203 -5.57 2.01 10.43
N SER A 204 -6.44 1.01 10.53
CA SER A 204 -7.87 1.22 10.29
C SER A 204 -8.56 2.03 11.38
N GLU A 205 -7.91 2.24 12.52
CA GLU A 205 -8.38 3.22 13.52
C GLU A 205 -8.29 4.65 12.98
N CYS A 206 -7.29 4.93 12.14
CA CYS A 206 -7.16 6.20 11.43
C CYS A 206 -8.06 6.25 10.19
N PHE A 207 -8.14 5.17 9.42
CA PHE A 207 -8.95 5.12 8.19
C PHE A 207 -9.71 3.81 8.04
N SER A 208 -11.02 3.84 8.25
CA SER A 208 -11.83 2.62 8.37
C SER A 208 -11.82 1.74 7.11
N ASN A 209 -11.84 0.41 7.31
CA ASN A 209 -12.05 -0.55 6.23
C ASN A 209 -13.50 -0.58 5.71
N GLU A 210 -14.43 0.10 6.39
CA GLU A 210 -15.86 0.21 6.02
C GLU A 210 -16.17 1.44 5.13
N HIS A 211 -15.14 2.18 4.70
CA HIS A 211 -15.32 3.29 3.77
C HIS A 211 -15.96 2.81 2.45
N LEU A 212 -16.93 3.59 1.96
CA LEU A 212 -17.64 3.28 0.72
C LEU A 212 -16.70 3.40 -0.48
N LEU A 213 -16.59 2.32 -1.24
CA LEU A 213 -15.86 2.26 -2.51
C LEU A 213 -16.81 1.90 -3.65
N PRO A 214 -16.48 2.19 -4.92
CA PRO A 214 -17.32 1.80 -6.03
C PRO A 214 -17.56 0.29 -6.07
N TYR A 215 -18.78 -0.12 -6.41
CA TYR A 215 -19.24 -1.52 -6.41
C TYR A 215 -19.33 -2.18 -5.04
N HIS A 216 -19.37 -1.39 -3.96
CA HIS A 216 -19.78 -1.85 -2.64
C HIS A 216 -21.19 -2.43 -2.69
N ASP A 217 -21.59 -3.28 -1.75
CA ASP A 217 -22.97 -3.80 -1.76
C ASP A 217 -24.03 -2.70 -1.57
N ASP A 218 -23.65 -1.57 -0.95
CA ASP A 218 -24.48 -0.36 -0.87
C ASP A 218 -24.44 0.51 -2.14
N ASP A 219 -23.56 0.20 -3.10
CA ASP A 219 -23.47 0.78 -4.44
C ASP A 219 -23.24 -0.32 -5.50
N PRO A 220 -24.20 -1.23 -5.72
CA PRO A 220 -23.98 -2.44 -6.52
C PRO A 220 -23.74 -2.15 -8.01
N GLN A 221 -24.07 -0.94 -8.46
CA GLN A 221 -23.87 -0.48 -9.84
C GLN A 221 -22.55 0.28 -10.04
N GLY A 222 -21.85 0.67 -8.96
CA GLY A 222 -20.63 1.46 -9.05
C GLY A 222 -20.89 2.87 -9.57
N GLU A 223 -22.02 3.47 -9.19
CA GLU A 223 -22.37 4.83 -9.57
C GLU A 223 -21.56 5.86 -8.77
N MET A 224 -21.02 5.45 -7.61
CA MET A 224 -20.17 6.31 -6.80
C MET A 224 -18.82 6.58 -7.50
N PRO A 225 -18.35 7.83 -7.53
CA PRO A 225 -16.99 8.10 -7.98
C PRO A 225 -15.97 7.47 -7.03
N TYR A 226 -14.79 7.17 -7.54
CA TYR A 226 -13.69 6.72 -6.70
C TYR A 226 -13.28 7.84 -5.72
N PRO A 227 -13.23 7.59 -4.40
CA PRO A 227 -12.82 8.61 -3.46
C PRO A 227 -11.37 9.06 -3.70
N PRO A 228 -11.04 10.35 -3.45
CA PRO A 228 -9.66 10.80 -3.51
C PRO A 228 -8.82 10.16 -2.40
N LYS A 229 -7.51 10.04 -2.60
CA LYS A 229 -6.57 9.54 -1.57
C LYS A 229 -6.72 10.36 -0.28
N PRO A 230 -6.94 9.71 0.88
CA PRO A 230 -7.07 10.41 2.15
C PRO A 230 -5.79 11.18 2.51
N THR A 231 -5.95 12.36 3.12
CA THR A 231 -4.85 13.20 3.61
C THR A 231 -4.85 13.38 5.12
N VAL A 232 -5.95 13.04 5.78
CA VAL A 232 -6.16 13.05 7.24
C VAL A 232 -6.94 11.79 7.63
N CYS A 233 -6.86 11.41 8.90
CA CYS A 233 -7.66 10.34 9.49
C CYS A 233 -9.15 10.73 9.57
N ASP A 234 -10.01 9.75 9.83
CA ASP A 234 -11.46 9.92 9.94
C ASP A 234 -11.87 10.85 11.10
N ASP A 235 -11.02 10.97 12.13
CA ASP A 235 -11.18 11.89 13.25
C ASP A 235 -10.58 13.30 13.00
N GLY A 236 -10.02 13.52 11.81
CA GLY A 236 -9.36 14.77 11.41
C GLY A 236 -7.91 14.90 11.83
N THR A 237 -7.32 13.89 12.49
CA THR A 237 -5.89 13.87 12.84
C THR A 237 -4.99 13.61 11.63
N GLN A 238 -3.69 13.85 11.78
CA GLN A 238 -2.72 13.62 10.71
C GLN A 238 -2.47 12.12 10.54
N ILE A 239 -2.42 11.65 9.27
CA ILE A 239 -2.10 10.26 8.96
C ILE A 239 -0.68 9.92 9.42
N SER A 240 -0.57 8.93 10.32
CA SER A 240 0.68 8.24 10.62
C SER A 240 0.80 7.01 9.71
N LYS A 241 2.01 6.79 9.16
CA LYS A 241 2.29 5.66 8.29
C LYS A 241 3.44 4.82 8.81
N SER A 242 3.24 3.51 8.74
CA SER A 242 4.28 2.51 8.94
C SER A 242 4.77 1.93 7.62
N MET A 243 5.95 1.32 7.61
CA MET A 243 6.57 0.73 6.43
C MET A 243 6.70 1.69 5.24
N GLN A 244 7.06 2.95 5.51
CA GLN A 244 7.31 3.93 4.45
C GLN A 244 8.53 3.51 3.62
N GLY A 245 8.44 3.64 2.30
CA GLY A 245 9.49 3.23 1.36
C GLY A 245 9.61 1.72 1.10
N TYR A 246 8.70 0.89 1.64
CA TYR A 246 8.63 -0.53 1.30
C TYR A 246 7.83 -0.76 0.02
N LYS A 247 8.25 -1.78 -0.74
CA LYS A 247 7.56 -2.28 -1.92
C LYS A 247 7.32 -3.77 -1.80
N SER A 248 6.27 -4.26 -2.44
CA SER A 248 6.05 -5.67 -2.62
C SER A 248 7.09 -6.28 -3.56
N ALA A 249 7.58 -7.46 -3.19
CA ALA A 249 8.45 -8.26 -4.02
C ALA A 249 8.03 -9.73 -3.97
N TYR A 250 8.32 -10.45 -5.04
CA TYR A 250 7.95 -11.83 -5.24
C TYR A 250 9.16 -12.74 -5.14
N VAL A 251 8.93 -13.88 -4.52
CA VAL A 251 9.87 -15.00 -4.46
C VAL A 251 9.24 -16.18 -5.19
N THR A 252 10.00 -16.91 -5.99
CA THR A 252 9.45 -17.95 -6.87
C THR A 252 10.38 -19.16 -6.96
N ASN A 253 9.87 -20.30 -6.50
CA ASN A 253 10.54 -21.60 -6.48
C ASN A 253 11.87 -21.64 -5.68
N TYR A 254 11.90 -20.98 -4.52
CA TYR A 254 13.06 -20.92 -3.64
C TYR A 254 13.17 -22.17 -2.77
N SER A 255 14.40 -22.61 -2.47
CA SER A 255 14.63 -23.70 -1.52
C SER A 255 14.34 -23.28 -0.07
N SER A 256 14.25 -24.25 0.83
CA SER A 256 14.12 -23.97 2.26
C SER A 256 15.27 -23.13 2.81
N PHE A 257 16.51 -23.36 2.35
CA PHE A 257 17.67 -22.58 2.75
C PHE A 257 17.56 -21.11 2.31
N GLU A 258 17.21 -20.87 1.04
CA GLU A 258 17.00 -19.53 0.49
C GLU A 258 15.85 -18.80 1.21
N MET A 259 14.80 -19.52 1.58
CA MET A 259 13.69 -18.96 2.35
C MET A 259 14.12 -18.48 3.74
N LYS A 260 15.03 -19.19 4.42
CA LYS A 260 15.61 -18.75 5.69
C LYS A 260 16.47 -17.49 5.53
N GLN A 261 17.19 -17.36 4.42
CA GLN A 261 17.96 -16.17 4.09
C GLN A 261 17.06 -14.94 3.93
N ILE A 262 15.89 -15.12 3.28
CA ILE A 262 14.87 -14.06 3.20
C ILE A 262 14.31 -13.73 4.58
N LEU A 263 13.85 -14.73 5.34
CA LEU A 263 13.20 -14.52 6.65
C LEU A 263 14.09 -13.72 7.62
N THR A 264 15.40 -14.01 7.61
CA THR A 264 16.37 -13.38 8.53
C THR A 264 16.73 -11.94 8.17
N ARG A 265 16.43 -11.48 6.96
CA ARG A 265 16.85 -10.16 6.44
C ARG A 265 15.69 -9.26 6.05
N VAL A 266 14.64 -9.85 5.49
CA VAL A 266 13.49 -9.15 4.92
C VAL A 266 12.27 -9.25 5.83
N GLY A 267 12.13 -10.32 6.61
CA GLY A 267 11.03 -10.48 7.56
C GLY A 267 9.97 -11.48 7.09
N PRO A 268 8.70 -11.32 7.48
CA PRO A 268 7.65 -12.30 7.21
C PRO A 268 7.43 -12.52 5.71
N ILE A 269 7.00 -13.74 5.34
CA ILE A 269 6.78 -14.11 3.94
C ILE A 269 5.39 -14.74 3.80
N ASP A 270 4.52 -14.20 2.95
CA ASP A 270 3.22 -14.80 2.63
C ASP A 270 3.32 -15.68 1.38
N GLY A 271 2.95 -16.95 1.46
CA GLY A 271 2.96 -17.82 0.28
C GLY A 271 2.75 -19.28 0.61
N TYR A 272 3.23 -20.16 -0.27
CA TYR A 272 3.03 -21.60 -0.18
C TYR A 272 4.31 -22.38 -0.45
N ILE A 273 4.33 -23.61 0.05
CA ILE A 273 5.39 -24.59 -0.20
C ILE A 273 4.86 -25.69 -1.12
N ASN A 274 5.63 -26.00 -2.15
CA ASN A 274 5.51 -27.21 -2.95
C ASN A 274 6.48 -28.26 -2.41
N TYR A 275 5.98 -29.43 -2.00
CA TYR A 275 6.79 -30.58 -1.64
C TYR A 275 7.00 -31.48 -2.87
N ILE A 276 8.24 -31.68 -3.26
CA ILE A 276 8.63 -32.33 -4.52
C ILE A 276 9.47 -33.57 -4.20
N ASP A 277 9.22 -34.68 -4.89
CA ASP A 277 9.98 -35.91 -4.74
C ASP A 277 11.22 -35.98 -5.65
N GLU A 278 11.94 -37.10 -5.62
CA GLU A 278 13.13 -37.34 -6.44
C GLU A 278 12.87 -37.40 -7.96
N GLU A 279 11.63 -37.60 -8.39
CA GLU A 279 11.20 -37.65 -9.78
C GLU A 279 10.66 -36.30 -10.28
N ASP A 280 10.85 -35.22 -9.50
CA ASP A 280 10.29 -33.88 -9.74
C ASP A 280 8.76 -33.85 -9.76
N ILE A 281 8.10 -34.78 -9.05
CA ILE A 281 6.64 -34.84 -8.94
C ILE A 281 6.20 -34.09 -7.67
N LEU A 282 5.27 -33.16 -7.85
CA LEU A 282 4.58 -32.49 -6.74
C LEU A 282 3.79 -33.53 -5.92
N LYS A 283 4.18 -33.72 -4.65
CA LYS A 283 3.49 -34.60 -3.70
C LYS A 283 2.36 -33.88 -2.99
N GLU A 284 2.68 -32.71 -2.47
CA GLU A 284 1.78 -31.90 -1.64
C GLU A 284 2.09 -30.42 -1.86
N GLN A 285 1.07 -29.58 -1.67
CA GLN A 285 1.21 -28.13 -1.65
C GLN A 285 0.51 -27.63 -0.38
N THR A 286 1.16 -26.76 0.39
CA THR A 286 0.51 -26.11 1.53
C THR A 286 -0.54 -25.12 1.07
N GLU A 287 -1.51 -24.81 1.92
CA GLU A 287 -2.29 -23.59 1.77
C GLU A 287 -1.39 -22.35 1.95
N ASP A 288 -1.88 -21.19 1.50
CA ASP A 288 -1.17 -19.92 1.65
C ASP A 288 -1.06 -19.56 3.14
N ALA A 289 0.16 -19.48 3.66
CA ALA A 289 0.47 -19.14 5.05
C ALA A 289 1.56 -18.06 5.12
N ILE A 290 1.66 -17.41 6.29
CA ILE A 290 2.71 -16.42 6.55
C ILE A 290 3.80 -17.07 7.37
N PHE A 291 5.01 -17.15 6.84
CA PHE A 291 6.15 -17.74 7.50
C PHE A 291 6.83 -16.70 8.38
N ILE A 292 7.06 -17.04 9.65
CA ILE A 292 7.62 -16.12 10.64
C ILE A 292 8.86 -16.68 11.37
N GLY A 293 9.29 -17.90 11.03
CA GLY A 293 10.44 -18.52 11.65
C GLY A 293 10.56 -20.01 11.34
N TRP A 294 11.53 -20.66 11.98
CA TRP A 294 11.69 -22.10 12.01
C TRP A 294 12.28 -22.53 13.35
N GLU A 295 12.10 -23.80 13.68
CA GLU A 295 12.71 -24.42 14.85
C GLU A 295 12.99 -25.89 14.61
N LYS A 296 13.86 -26.45 15.45
CA LYS A 296 14.21 -27.87 15.42
C LYS A 296 13.69 -28.56 16.69
N LEU A 297 12.61 -29.33 16.53
CA LEU A 297 11.99 -30.10 17.60
C LEU A 297 12.24 -31.59 17.38
N ASP A 298 12.81 -32.29 18.36
CA ASP A 298 13.13 -33.73 18.29
C ASP A 298 13.96 -34.12 17.05
N ASN A 299 14.92 -33.27 16.66
CA ASN A 299 15.74 -33.37 15.44
C ASN A 299 14.98 -33.23 14.11
N ILE A 300 13.72 -32.83 14.14
CA ILE A 300 12.92 -32.51 12.96
C ILE A 300 12.83 -31.00 12.83
N GLU A 301 13.24 -30.49 11.67
CA GLU A 301 13.12 -29.06 11.38
C GLU A 301 11.70 -28.73 10.90
N GLN A 302 11.13 -27.68 11.46
CA GLN A 302 9.77 -27.23 11.21
C GLN A 302 9.74 -25.72 10.94
N TRP A 303 8.89 -25.30 10.03
CA TRP A 303 8.52 -23.90 9.87
C TRP A 303 7.54 -23.49 10.97
N ILE A 304 7.70 -22.26 11.46
CA ILE A 304 6.71 -21.56 12.27
C ILE A 304 5.90 -20.69 11.31
N ILE A 305 4.62 -20.99 11.18
CA ILE A 305 3.71 -20.30 10.27
C ILE A 305 2.56 -19.67 11.04
N VAL A 306 2.02 -18.63 10.44
CA VAL A 306 0.78 -17.99 10.84
C VAL A 306 -0.24 -18.27 9.75
N GLU A 307 -1.29 -18.99 10.11
CA GLU A 307 -2.41 -19.29 9.25
C GLU A 307 -3.56 -18.34 9.47
N ARG A 308 -4.26 -18.08 8.38
CA ARG A 308 -5.52 -17.36 8.41
C ARG A 308 -6.64 -18.34 8.71
N LYS A 309 -7.44 -18.03 9.73
CA LYS A 309 -8.66 -18.75 10.03
C LYS A 309 -9.86 -17.85 9.79
N SER A 310 -10.95 -18.47 9.35
CA SER A 310 -12.24 -17.79 9.22
C SER A 310 -13.32 -18.61 9.91
N LEU A 311 -14.14 -17.97 10.74
CA LEU A 311 -15.36 -18.56 11.27
C LEU A 311 -16.52 -18.06 10.43
N GLN A 312 -17.21 -18.99 9.76
CA GLN A 312 -18.47 -18.70 9.09
C GLN A 312 -19.61 -19.15 10.01
N TYR A 313 -20.52 -18.24 10.29
CA TYR A 313 -21.71 -18.51 11.09
C TYR A 313 -22.80 -19.12 10.21
N GLU A 314 -23.51 -20.14 10.71
CA GLU A 314 -24.48 -20.94 9.94
C GLU A 314 -25.66 -20.14 9.39
N ASP A 315 -25.95 -18.97 9.98
CA ASP A 315 -27.02 -18.06 9.59
C ASP A 315 -26.61 -17.08 8.47
N GLY A 316 -25.40 -17.22 7.93
CA GLY A 316 -24.81 -16.23 7.01
C GLY A 316 -24.40 -14.95 7.73
N GLY A 317 -24.17 -15.03 9.04
CA GLY A 317 -23.64 -13.96 9.86
C GLY A 317 -22.23 -13.50 9.45
N PRO A 318 -21.68 -12.50 10.16
CA PRO A 318 -20.41 -11.87 9.81
C PRO A 318 -19.27 -12.90 9.75
N VAL A 319 -18.39 -12.79 8.75
CA VAL A 319 -17.19 -13.62 8.73
C VAL A 319 -16.18 -13.03 9.70
N GLU A 320 -15.78 -13.82 10.68
CA GLU A 320 -14.75 -13.46 11.63
C GLU A 320 -13.41 -14.01 11.13
N PHE A 321 -12.40 -13.14 11.06
CA PHE A 321 -11.04 -13.51 10.67
C PHE A 321 -10.11 -13.37 11.87
N TYR A 322 -9.22 -14.34 12.03
CA TYR A 322 -8.14 -14.28 13.01
C TYR A 322 -6.92 -15.03 12.46
N LEU A 323 -5.77 -14.79 13.09
CA LEU A 323 -4.53 -15.45 12.74
C LEU A 323 -4.16 -16.46 13.83
N GLU A 324 -3.78 -17.66 13.42
CA GLU A 324 -3.36 -18.73 14.33
C GLU A 324 -1.95 -19.18 13.98
N GLU A 325 -1.08 -19.22 14.97
CA GLU A 325 0.26 -19.77 14.81
C GLU A 325 0.24 -21.30 14.91
N ARG A 326 0.96 -21.97 13.99
CA ARG A 326 1.27 -23.39 14.11
C ARG A 326 2.62 -23.72 13.47
N THR A 327 3.03 -24.98 13.59
CA THR A 327 4.21 -25.48 12.89
C THR A 327 3.86 -26.45 11.77
N ILE A 328 4.71 -26.50 10.74
CA ILE A 328 4.68 -27.51 9.67
C ILE A 328 6.08 -28.04 9.41
N PRO A 329 6.24 -29.32 9.03
CA PRO A 329 7.57 -29.86 8.73
C PRO A 329 8.19 -29.18 7.50
N ILE A 330 9.51 -29.00 7.49
CA ILE A 330 10.22 -28.50 6.28
C ILE A 330 10.19 -29.54 5.16
N LEU A 331 10.19 -30.83 5.49
CA LEU A 331 10.04 -31.93 4.53
C LEU A 331 8.95 -32.89 4.99
N VAL A 332 8.08 -33.30 4.07
CA VAL A 332 7.06 -34.34 4.31
C VAL A 332 7.52 -35.69 3.77
N GLU A 333 6.87 -36.77 4.22
CA GLU A 333 7.18 -38.13 3.78
C GLU A 333 7.09 -38.24 2.24
N GLY A 334 8.13 -38.81 1.62
CA GLY A 334 8.21 -38.98 0.17
C GLY A 334 8.62 -37.73 -0.61
N SER A 335 8.80 -36.58 0.04
CA SER A 335 9.45 -35.41 -0.56
C SER A 335 10.97 -35.46 -0.36
N THR A 336 11.71 -34.94 -1.34
CA THR A 336 13.17 -34.78 -1.27
C THR A 336 13.61 -33.33 -1.24
N ARG A 337 12.74 -32.40 -1.70
CA ARG A 337 12.96 -30.96 -1.59
C ARG A 337 11.65 -30.19 -1.49
N THR A 338 11.77 -28.93 -1.09
CA THR A 338 10.69 -27.94 -1.14
C THR A 338 11.00 -26.82 -2.10
N GLU A 339 9.96 -26.27 -2.71
CA GLU A 339 10.01 -25.03 -3.48
C GLU A 339 8.98 -24.05 -2.97
N PHE A 340 9.45 -22.89 -2.52
CA PHE A 340 8.65 -21.82 -1.95
C PHE A 340 8.34 -20.76 -3.00
N SER A 341 7.10 -20.27 -3.01
CA SER A 341 6.71 -19.07 -3.77
C SER A 341 5.79 -18.21 -2.93
N GLY A 342 5.95 -16.89 -3.02
CA GLY A 342 5.23 -15.96 -2.16
C GLY A 342 5.58 -14.50 -2.40
N THR A 343 5.13 -13.66 -1.46
CA THR A 343 5.30 -12.21 -1.42
C THR A 343 6.03 -11.82 -0.14
N VAL A 344 6.93 -10.85 -0.27
CA VAL A 344 7.65 -10.19 0.82
C VAL A 344 7.58 -8.68 0.65
N PHE A 345 7.95 -7.93 1.67
CA PHE A 345 8.15 -6.49 1.58
C PHE A 345 9.62 -6.14 1.68
N VAL A 346 10.16 -5.55 0.61
CA VAL A 346 11.53 -5.03 0.59
C VAL A 346 11.49 -3.52 0.70
N GLY A 347 12.20 -2.97 1.67
CA GLY A 347 12.36 -1.54 1.83
C GLY A 347 13.78 -1.12 1.46
N SER A 348 13.91 -0.15 0.55
CA SER A 348 15.18 0.56 0.33
C SER A 348 15.60 1.39 1.56
N CYS A 349 14.66 1.59 2.50
CA CYS A 349 14.79 2.40 3.70
C CYS A 349 15.19 1.65 4.98
N LEU A 350 15.47 0.35 4.92
CA LEU A 350 15.80 -0.40 6.14
C LEU A 350 17.02 0.19 6.86
N HIS A 351 18.00 0.69 6.09
CA HIS A 351 19.22 1.31 6.60
C HIS A 351 19.65 2.44 5.66
N PRO A 352 18.99 3.62 5.71
CA PRO A 352 19.43 4.72 4.89
C PRO A 352 20.89 5.06 5.26
N THR A 353 21.72 5.28 4.27
CA THR A 353 23.06 5.84 4.46
C THR A 353 22.98 7.35 4.39
N ILE A 354 24.03 8.06 4.80
CA ILE A 354 24.10 9.53 4.70
C ILE A 354 23.84 10.05 3.27
N ASP A 355 24.10 9.20 2.26
CA ASP A 355 23.96 9.48 0.83
C ASP A 355 22.64 8.95 0.22
N THR A 356 21.79 8.25 1.00
CA THR A 356 20.52 7.70 0.47
C THR A 356 19.58 8.85 0.09
N PRO A 357 19.18 8.96 -1.20
CA PRO A 357 18.35 10.07 -1.68
C PRO A 357 16.99 10.14 -0.98
N ILE A 358 16.47 11.36 -0.76
CA ILE A 358 15.15 11.58 -0.12
C ILE A 358 14.00 10.96 -0.91
N ASP A 359 14.11 10.98 -2.23
CA ASP A 359 13.13 10.44 -3.17
C ASP A 359 13.09 8.90 -3.15
N GLU A 360 14.22 8.25 -2.86
CA GLU A 360 14.27 6.80 -2.65
C GLU A 360 13.84 6.41 -1.24
N CYS A 361 14.29 7.16 -0.24
CA CYS A 361 13.90 6.95 1.14
C CYS A 361 13.48 8.26 1.80
N PRO A 362 12.18 8.52 1.98
CA PRO A 362 11.72 9.73 2.65
C PRO A 362 12.31 9.86 4.05
N CYS A 363 12.62 11.09 4.45
CA CYS A 363 13.10 11.34 5.79
C CYS A 363 12.01 11.00 6.82
N PRO A 364 12.31 10.16 7.82
CA PRO A 364 11.36 9.86 8.87
C PRO A 364 11.03 11.14 9.66
N THR A 365 9.88 11.15 10.32
CA THR A 365 9.43 12.27 11.17
C THR A 365 9.36 11.84 12.64
N GLY A 366 9.36 12.82 13.54
CA GLY A 366 9.25 12.58 14.98
C GLY A 366 10.47 11.88 15.58
N THR A 367 10.25 10.97 16.52
CA THR A 367 11.33 10.26 17.25
C THR A 367 12.18 9.36 16.35
N LYS A 368 11.64 8.91 15.22
CA LYS A 368 12.37 8.10 14.24
C LYS A 368 13.44 8.91 13.48
N LEU A 369 13.29 10.23 13.39
CA LEU A 369 14.30 11.12 12.77
C LEU A 369 15.60 11.16 13.56
N GLU A 370 15.54 11.02 14.88
CA GLU A 370 16.73 11.03 15.74
C GLU A 370 17.67 9.84 15.50
N ALA A 371 17.15 8.74 14.95
CA ALA A 371 17.93 7.55 14.61
C ALA A 371 18.38 7.50 13.14
N ASP A 372 17.90 8.42 12.27
CA ASP A 372 18.27 8.43 10.86
C ASP A 372 19.66 9.06 10.67
N PRO A 373 20.64 8.35 10.07
CA PRO A 373 21.99 8.89 9.85
C PRO A 373 22.03 10.09 8.90
N ARG A 374 20.96 10.37 8.16
CA ARG A 374 20.80 11.55 7.30
C ARG A 374 20.21 12.76 8.03
N LYS A 375 19.82 12.63 9.30
CA LYS A 375 19.23 13.72 10.11
C LYS A 375 20.01 15.03 9.98
N GLU A 376 21.33 14.95 10.09
CA GLU A 376 22.22 16.11 10.08
C GLU A 376 22.60 16.57 8.66
N THR A 377 22.15 15.88 7.61
CA THR A 377 22.43 16.22 6.21
C THR A 377 21.14 16.40 5.42
N THR A 378 20.72 15.36 4.71
CA THR A 378 19.63 15.38 3.74
C THR A 378 18.28 15.53 4.45
N CYS A 379 18.14 14.97 5.66
CA CYS A 379 16.94 15.03 6.47
C CYS A 379 16.91 16.16 7.49
N GLN A 380 17.72 17.21 7.28
CA GLN A 380 17.58 18.42 8.07
C GLN A 380 16.14 18.90 7.94
N GLN A 381 15.43 18.92 9.07
CA GLN A 381 14.17 19.65 9.12
C GLN A 381 14.48 21.07 8.62
N PRO A 382 13.65 21.64 7.73
CA PRO A 382 13.83 23.02 7.34
C PRO A 382 13.96 23.81 8.63
N VAL A 383 15.15 24.36 8.87
CA VAL A 383 15.42 25.20 10.04
C VAL A 383 14.29 26.20 10.04
N ASP A 384 13.48 26.20 11.10
CA ASP A 384 12.36 27.13 11.23
C ASP A 384 12.89 28.49 10.76
N PRO A 385 12.25 29.12 9.75
CA PRO A 385 12.76 30.37 9.20
C PRO A 385 13.00 31.30 10.39
N ASP A 386 14.21 31.87 10.44
CA ASP A 386 14.68 32.73 11.52
C ASP A 386 13.51 33.51 12.13
N PRO A 387 13.35 33.51 13.47
CA PRO A 387 12.19 34.11 14.13
C PRO A 387 11.90 35.46 13.49
N GLU A 388 10.67 35.59 13.00
CA GLU A 388 10.13 36.75 12.31
C GLU A 388 10.72 38.03 12.93
N PRO A 389 11.41 38.88 12.15
CA PRO A 389 12.16 40.00 12.69
C PRO A 389 11.22 40.83 13.56
N GLU A 390 11.61 41.01 14.83
CA GLU A 390 10.82 41.73 15.82
C GLU A 390 10.20 42.99 15.18
N PRO A 391 8.88 43.22 15.35
CA PRO A 391 8.18 44.30 14.68
C PRO A 391 8.92 45.61 14.95
N GLN A 392 9.47 46.21 13.90
CA GLN A 392 10.25 47.44 14.02
C GLN A 392 9.34 48.52 14.60
N VAL A 393 9.65 48.98 15.80
CA VAL A 393 8.94 50.10 16.44
C VAL A 393 9.19 51.35 15.59
N VAL A 394 8.19 51.75 14.80
CA VAL A 394 8.27 52.93 13.94
C VAL A 394 8.26 54.20 14.80
N ASP A 395 9.34 54.98 14.75
CA ASP A 395 9.44 56.26 15.46
C ASP A 395 8.66 57.37 14.72
N CYS A 396 7.43 57.63 15.17
CA CYS A 396 6.57 58.66 14.60
C CYS A 396 7.01 60.10 14.86
N THR A 397 8.10 60.36 15.60
CA THR A 397 8.64 61.72 15.70
C THR A 397 9.38 62.16 14.43
N LYS A 398 9.76 61.23 13.55
CA LYS A 398 10.42 61.51 12.26
C LYS A 398 9.95 60.52 11.19
N PRO A 399 8.68 60.58 10.77
CA PRO A 399 8.18 59.66 9.75
C PRO A 399 8.91 59.86 8.42
N LEU A 400 9.12 58.77 7.69
CA LEU A 400 9.62 58.81 6.31
C LEU A 400 8.45 59.07 5.35
N VAL A 401 8.77 59.42 4.10
CA VAL A 401 7.76 59.77 3.07
C VAL A 401 6.78 58.62 2.79
N ASP A 402 7.21 57.39 3.00
CA ASP A 402 6.48 56.13 2.79
C ASP A 402 5.90 55.52 4.08
N THR A 403 6.13 56.13 5.26
CA THR A 403 5.54 55.65 6.51
C THR A 403 4.01 55.73 6.44
N SER A 404 3.37 54.57 6.63
CA SER A 404 1.92 54.44 6.48
C SER A 404 1.16 55.31 7.49
N ILE A 405 -0.09 55.63 7.16
CA ILE A 405 -0.99 56.40 8.03
C ILE A 405 -1.40 55.57 9.27
N GLU A 406 -1.43 54.24 9.13
CA GLU A 406 -1.76 53.30 10.20
C GLU A 406 -0.65 53.23 11.24
N ASP A 407 0.61 53.27 10.80
CA ASP A 407 1.78 53.26 11.69
C ASP A 407 1.98 54.62 12.37
N CYS A 408 1.83 55.71 11.63
CA CYS A 408 1.97 57.07 12.15
C CYS A 408 0.86 57.99 11.61
N PRO A 409 -0.13 58.38 12.43
CA PRO A 409 -1.21 59.27 12.01
C PRO A 409 -0.71 60.60 11.44
N CYS A 410 -1.38 61.10 10.40
CA CYS A 410 -1.06 62.41 9.84
C CYS A 410 -1.40 63.54 10.83
N PRO A 411 -0.57 64.60 10.93
CA PRO A 411 -0.90 65.77 11.74
C PRO A 411 -2.19 66.43 11.24
N THR A 412 -3.09 66.77 12.15
CA THR A 412 -4.42 67.33 11.81
C THR A 412 -4.43 68.85 11.73
N ASP A 413 -3.52 69.52 12.44
CA ASP A 413 -3.38 70.99 12.43
C ASP A 413 -2.37 71.44 11.37
N ILE A 414 -2.89 71.99 10.27
CA ILE A 414 -2.12 72.44 9.10
C ILE A 414 -1.16 73.59 9.46
N GLU A 415 -1.45 74.37 10.51
CA GLU A 415 -0.58 75.46 10.92
C GLU A 415 0.55 75.02 11.86
N SER A 416 0.43 73.82 12.44
CA SER A 416 1.39 73.27 13.40
C SER A 416 2.77 73.04 12.78
N GLN A 417 3.81 73.16 13.62
CA GLN A 417 5.18 72.85 13.19
C GLN A 417 5.33 71.37 12.81
N GLN A 418 4.59 70.48 13.47
CA GLN A 418 4.57 69.05 13.15
C GLN A 418 4.04 68.77 11.73
N TYR A 419 3.02 69.51 11.26
CA TYR A 419 2.54 69.39 9.89
C TYR A 419 3.57 69.88 8.86
N LYS A 420 4.30 70.94 9.19
CA LYS A 420 5.36 71.50 8.32
C LYS A 420 6.61 70.62 8.26
N ASP A 421 6.90 69.90 9.36
CA ASP A 421 8.07 69.04 9.48
C ASP A 421 7.82 67.60 9.00
N ASP A 422 6.55 67.16 8.89
CA ASP A 422 6.22 65.83 8.39
C ASP A 422 6.40 65.77 6.85
N PRO A 423 7.37 64.99 6.33
CA PRO A 423 7.66 64.95 4.90
C PRO A 423 6.52 64.34 4.07
N ARG A 424 5.50 63.74 4.70
CA ARG A 424 4.30 63.19 4.04
C ARG A 424 3.25 64.25 3.73
N THR A 425 3.44 65.51 4.15
CA THR A 425 2.50 66.62 3.90
C THR A 425 2.87 67.46 2.66
N VAL A 426 4.00 67.19 2.01
CA VAL A 426 4.42 67.86 0.77
C VAL A 426 3.45 67.58 -0.38
N GLU A 427 3.48 68.39 -1.45
CA GLU A 427 2.60 68.24 -2.61
C GLU A 427 2.70 66.82 -3.20
N LYS A 428 1.61 66.03 -3.12
CA LYS A 428 1.46 64.59 -3.43
C LYS A 428 1.81 63.58 -2.32
N GLY A 429 2.17 64.04 -1.13
CA GLY A 429 2.35 63.17 0.03
C GLY A 429 1.03 62.60 0.54
N ILE A 430 1.11 61.44 1.19
CA ILE A 430 -0.05 60.69 1.71
C ILE A 430 -0.91 61.54 2.68
N CYS A 431 -0.30 62.46 3.43
CA CYS A 431 -0.99 63.35 4.37
C CYS A 431 -1.49 64.67 3.74
N ALA A 432 -1.11 64.99 2.51
CA ALA A 432 -1.53 66.23 1.83
C ALA A 432 -2.99 66.20 1.33
N SER A 433 -3.59 65.00 1.24
CA SER A 433 -4.90 64.78 0.60
C SER A 433 -6.12 64.99 1.50
N GLY A 434 -5.91 65.25 2.81
CA GLY A 434 -6.98 65.35 3.80
C GLY A 434 -7.97 66.51 3.62
N SER A 435 -7.55 67.62 2.99
CA SER A 435 -8.41 68.82 2.88
C SER A 435 -9.42 68.76 1.71
N ILE A 436 -9.22 67.91 0.70
CA ILE A 436 -10.08 67.90 -0.50
C ILE A 436 -11.34 67.04 -0.29
N ARG A 437 -11.28 66.00 0.55
CA ARG A 437 -12.44 65.11 0.78
C ARG A 437 -13.60 65.78 1.52
N VAL A 438 -13.35 66.75 2.39
CA VAL A 438 -14.42 67.48 3.11
C VAL A 438 -15.22 68.40 2.17
N PHE A 439 -14.58 68.98 1.15
CA PHE A 439 -15.26 69.85 0.19
C PHE A 439 -16.16 69.07 -0.81
N MET A 440 -15.80 67.84 -1.16
CA MET A 440 -16.58 67.00 -2.08
C MET A 440 -17.89 66.47 -1.44
N SER A 441 -17.89 66.15 -0.14
CA SER A 441 -19.13 65.69 0.54
C SER A 441 -20.20 66.77 0.67
N VAL A 442 -19.82 68.04 0.78
CA VAL A 442 -20.77 69.16 0.84
C VAL A 442 -21.44 69.40 -0.53
N PHE A 443 -20.71 69.21 -1.64
CA PHE A 443 -21.29 69.34 -2.99
C PHE A 443 -22.31 68.24 -3.32
N ALA A 444 -22.04 67.00 -2.89
CA ALA A 444 -22.97 65.89 -3.08
C ALA A 444 -24.30 66.13 -2.33
N ALA A 445 -24.24 66.61 -1.07
CA ALA A 445 -25.44 66.82 -0.27
C ALA A 445 -26.30 68.00 -0.75
N VAL A 446 -25.69 69.09 -1.25
CA VAL A 446 -26.41 70.32 -1.60
C VAL A 446 -26.91 70.32 -3.05
N VAL A 447 -26.22 69.65 -3.98
CA VAL A 447 -26.57 69.72 -5.42
C VAL A 447 -27.29 68.46 -5.91
N VAL A 448 -26.87 67.28 -5.42
CA VAL A 448 -27.40 66.02 -5.94
C VAL A 448 -28.74 65.67 -5.30
N ILE A 449 -28.91 65.92 -4.00
CA ILE A 449 -30.14 65.58 -3.28
C ILE A 449 -31.37 66.37 -3.77
N PRO A 450 -31.30 67.70 -4.06
CA PRO A 450 -32.45 68.41 -4.62
C PRO A 450 -32.82 68.00 -6.05
N MET A 451 -31.85 67.57 -6.87
CA MET A 451 -32.14 67.08 -8.23
C MET A 451 -32.91 65.76 -8.21
N PHE A 452 -32.63 64.86 -7.28
CA PHE A 452 -33.41 63.61 -7.15
C PHE A 452 -34.82 63.84 -6.58
N ALA A 453 -35.05 64.91 -5.81
CA ALA A 453 -36.38 65.27 -5.32
C ALA A 453 -37.31 65.89 -6.39
N LEU A 454 -36.80 66.23 -7.59
CA LEU A 454 -37.60 66.76 -8.71
C LEU A 454 -38.06 65.67 -9.70
N PHE A 455 -37.61 64.43 -9.54
CA PHE A 455 -37.92 63.30 -10.43
C PHE A 455 -38.60 62.11 -9.73
N CYS A 456 -39.20 62.35 -8.56
CA CYS A 456 -40.18 61.49 -7.89
C CYS A 456 -41.37 62.38 -7.50
#